data_AF-A0A0B8QGW4-F1
#
_entry.id   AF-A0A0B8QGW4-F1
#
_cell.length_a   1.000
_cell.length_b   1.000
_cell.length_c   1.000
_cell.angle_alpha   90.00
_cell.angle_beta   90.00
_cell.angle_gamma   90.00
#
_symmetry.space_group_name_H-M   'P 1'
#
loop_
_entity.id
_entity.type
_entity.pdbx_description
1 polymer ?
#
loop_
_entity_poly.entity_id
_entity_poly.type
_entity_poly.pdbx_seq_one_letter_code
_entity_poly.pdbx_strand_id
1 'polypeptide(L)'
;MTEMITYLVKVDKLELLDSVLNAFNFSDGFAALSLRLGSNNGREINYKSINGRLTPVDAFSRQGLIYLQRELVQGKGIEEVPLGSITIYSELGSSSSFNENYIPPLSMFESFSETDFNSIKQIYEQLDLNTSSLNFTSQELDWIAQNPVIRVGIDPAALPYEGIQDGEFKGIIADVLSEMSNIVGVQFEPVFVDSWQATIEMLDARELGMVSAAAENKSLNFDYTPSESLFTDQLAVVGHIEQNYGRGLNSMSNMRVGLQYGASNSPSLMEAYPEIDWVELKSSEVGLDLLNRGELDGYIDTTYVINYILNENSYRDLIIVDRLSNTVSPTFHTLKSEPVLGSVVSKAIRAISSSKKQQIINNWATNRVIEKLDYTILFLVVGFSALVLAILFISNRRLKTQMLATNLAELEARQSRNQLFDILNTSSIAAVIVQKGRIKYSNKRAEEQFGLSLDEDDGYLIEKLYADPNERDLIYNKLVRDGRVVDREVEFLREDDTRFTALCSYFQIEYKEQPATLFWSYDISEIKKLNRELADAWLRRISLIRPRVPS
;
A
#
# COMPACT_ATOMS: atom_id res chain seq x y z
N MET A 1 -14.76 -6.68 40.28
CA MET A 1 -15.72 -7.28 41.24
C MET A 1 -15.48 -8.77 41.43
N THR A 2 -15.62 -9.60 40.38
CA THR A 2 -15.49 -11.07 40.46
C THR A 2 -14.22 -11.54 41.16
N GLU A 3 -13.04 -11.00 40.78
CA GLU A 3 -11.76 -11.36 41.41
C GLU A 3 -11.72 -11.09 42.92
N MET A 4 -12.29 -9.96 43.38
CA MET A 4 -12.35 -9.64 44.81
C MET A 4 -13.29 -10.57 45.56
N ILE A 5 -14.44 -10.92 44.98
CA ILE A 5 -15.39 -11.86 45.58
C ILE A 5 -14.78 -13.27 45.61
N THR A 6 -14.11 -13.70 44.55
CA THR A 6 -13.36 -14.96 44.50
C THR A 6 -12.31 -15.01 45.61
N TYR A 7 -11.57 -13.91 45.82
CA TYR A 7 -10.62 -13.79 46.92
C TYR A 7 -11.30 -13.97 48.29
N LEU A 8 -12.37 -13.20 48.58
CA LEU A 8 -13.08 -13.27 49.87
C LEU A 8 -13.63 -14.67 50.14
N VAL A 9 -14.18 -15.33 49.12
CA VAL A 9 -14.67 -16.72 49.23
C VAL A 9 -13.53 -17.69 49.52
N LYS A 10 -12.37 -17.52 48.87
CA LYS A 10 -11.19 -18.36 49.07
C LYS A 10 -10.63 -18.27 50.49
N VAL A 11 -10.64 -17.07 51.10
CA VAL A 11 -10.11 -16.85 52.45
C VAL A 11 -11.17 -16.94 53.56
N ASP A 12 -12.40 -17.35 53.21
CA ASP A 12 -13.56 -17.45 54.12
C ASP A 12 -13.88 -16.14 54.86
N LYS A 13 -13.80 -15.02 54.14
CA LYS A 13 -14.04 -13.65 54.64
C LYS A 13 -15.36 -13.06 54.14
N LEU A 14 -16.44 -13.83 54.29
CA LEU A 14 -17.76 -13.45 53.80
C LEU A 14 -18.36 -12.24 54.54
N GLU A 15 -17.88 -11.92 55.73
CA GLU A 15 -18.29 -10.72 56.49
C GLU A 15 -17.91 -9.40 55.81
N LEU A 16 -16.90 -9.40 54.93
CA LEU A 16 -16.47 -8.22 54.18
C LEU A 16 -17.23 -8.04 52.86
N LEU A 17 -18.11 -8.99 52.51
CA LEU A 17 -18.84 -9.00 51.26
C LEU A 17 -19.73 -7.76 51.12
N ASP A 18 -20.39 -7.35 52.20
CA ASP A 18 -21.23 -6.15 52.23
C ASP A 18 -20.42 -4.89 51.93
N SER A 19 -19.23 -4.76 52.50
CA SER A 19 -18.35 -3.62 52.28
C SER A 19 -17.79 -3.58 50.86
N VAL A 20 -17.38 -4.73 50.32
CA VAL A 20 -16.91 -4.82 48.93
C VAL A 20 -18.03 -4.52 47.95
N LEU A 21 -19.21 -5.12 48.15
CA LEU A 21 -20.36 -4.89 47.29
C LEU A 21 -20.84 -3.44 47.35
N ASN A 22 -20.91 -2.82 48.52
CA ASN A 22 -21.29 -1.41 48.62
C ASN A 22 -20.22 -0.44 48.11
N ALA A 23 -18.95 -0.87 48.00
CA ALA A 23 -17.93 -0.09 47.31
C ALA A 23 -18.16 -0.06 45.79
N PHE A 24 -18.84 -1.07 45.22
CA PHE A 24 -19.27 -1.03 43.83
C PHE A 24 -20.55 -0.20 43.71
N ASN A 25 -20.52 0.83 42.86
CA ASN A 25 -21.68 1.65 42.61
C ASN A 25 -22.59 0.98 41.57
N PHE A 26 -23.80 0.61 41.98
CA PHE A 26 -24.80 -0.01 41.11
C PHE A 26 -25.82 1.04 40.67
N SER A 27 -26.01 1.21 39.37
CA SER A 27 -26.94 2.21 38.80
C SER A 27 -28.42 1.86 39.03
N ASP A 28 -29.31 2.80 38.75
CA ASP A 28 -30.78 2.68 38.94
C ASP A 28 -31.45 1.52 38.18
N GLY A 29 -30.74 0.80 37.30
CA GLY A 29 -31.22 -0.40 36.59
C GLY A 29 -30.83 -1.74 37.23
N PHE A 30 -30.03 -1.73 38.29
CA PHE A 30 -29.62 -2.92 39.01
C PHE A 30 -30.70 -3.35 40.02
N ALA A 31 -31.14 -4.61 39.94
CA ALA A 31 -32.23 -5.11 40.79
C ALA A 31 -31.72 -5.92 41.99
N ALA A 32 -30.83 -6.90 41.74
CA ALA A 32 -30.37 -7.83 42.77
C ALA A 32 -29.08 -8.56 42.38
N LEU A 33 -28.41 -9.18 43.36
CA LEU A 33 -27.26 -10.06 43.17
C LEU A 33 -27.41 -11.30 44.04
N SER A 34 -27.04 -12.45 43.49
CA SER A 34 -26.96 -13.72 44.22
C SER A 34 -25.55 -14.30 44.09
N LEU A 35 -24.97 -14.67 45.23
CA LEU A 35 -23.71 -15.37 45.33
C LEU A 35 -23.99 -16.81 45.77
N ARG A 36 -23.72 -17.77 44.88
CA ARG A 36 -23.81 -19.20 45.19
C ARG A 36 -22.43 -19.75 45.51
N LEU A 37 -22.22 -20.21 46.74
CA LEU A 37 -20.96 -20.82 47.16
C LEU A 37 -20.97 -22.32 46.83
N GLY A 38 -19.84 -22.88 46.37
CA GLY A 38 -19.70 -24.29 46.01
C GLY A 38 -20.35 -24.71 44.68
N SER A 39 -19.87 -25.82 44.10
CA SER A 39 -20.21 -26.21 42.72
C SER A 39 -21.61 -26.78 42.53
N ASN A 40 -22.23 -27.44 43.52
CA ASN A 40 -23.47 -28.21 43.28
C ASN A 40 -24.56 -28.24 44.38
N ASN A 41 -24.53 -27.36 45.41
CA ASN A 41 -25.69 -27.08 46.32
C ASN A 41 -25.38 -26.13 47.49
N GLY A 42 -24.30 -25.34 47.44
CA GLY A 42 -23.88 -24.58 48.62
C GLY A 42 -24.69 -23.31 48.87
N ARG A 43 -24.38 -22.68 50.01
CA ARG A 43 -25.05 -21.51 50.60
C ARG A 43 -25.21 -20.40 49.57
N GLU A 44 -26.45 -19.96 49.36
CA GLU A 44 -26.80 -18.82 48.51
C GLU A 44 -26.94 -17.57 49.39
N ILE A 45 -26.28 -16.48 48.99
CA ILE A 45 -26.36 -15.18 49.66
C ILE A 45 -26.97 -14.20 48.66
N ASN A 46 -28.11 -13.61 49.03
CA ASN A 46 -28.88 -12.75 48.15
C ASN A 46 -28.79 -11.28 48.63
N TYR A 47 -28.67 -10.38 47.66
CA TYR A 47 -28.67 -8.94 47.86
C TYR A 47 -29.71 -8.31 46.94
N LYS A 48 -30.43 -7.30 47.45
CA LYS A 48 -31.35 -6.49 46.66
C LYS A 48 -30.90 -5.04 46.70
N SER A 49 -31.00 -4.35 45.56
CA SER A 49 -30.80 -2.91 45.53
C SER A 49 -31.99 -2.20 46.15
N ILE A 50 -31.71 -1.37 47.15
CA ILE A 50 -32.68 -0.49 47.79
C ILE A 50 -32.04 0.90 47.83
N ASN A 51 -32.59 1.85 47.06
CA ASN A 51 -32.06 3.21 46.91
C ASN A 51 -30.58 3.23 46.47
N GLY A 52 -30.21 2.40 45.48
CA GLY A 52 -28.84 2.34 44.94
C GLY A 52 -27.82 1.61 45.83
N ARG A 53 -28.23 1.07 47.00
CA ARG A 53 -27.37 0.29 47.89
C ARG A 53 -27.77 -1.16 47.94
N LEU A 54 -26.77 -2.03 48.00
CA LEU A 54 -26.99 -3.47 48.14
C LEU A 54 -27.25 -3.83 49.59
N THR A 55 -28.44 -4.39 49.83
CA THR A 55 -28.88 -4.85 51.14
C THR A 55 -29.06 -6.36 51.12
N PRO A 56 -28.54 -7.09 52.12
CA PRO A 56 -28.72 -8.52 52.22
C PRO A 56 -30.21 -8.84 52.46
N VAL A 57 -30.73 -9.83 51.75
CA VAL A 57 -32.11 -10.33 51.86
C VAL A 57 -32.11 -11.85 51.87
N ASP A 58 -33.12 -12.46 52.50
CA ASP A 58 -33.24 -13.93 52.47
C ASP A 58 -33.58 -14.42 51.05
N ALA A 59 -34.50 -13.73 50.37
CA ALA A 59 -34.91 -14.03 49.00
C ALA A 59 -35.52 -12.80 48.30
N PHE A 60 -35.56 -12.82 46.97
CA PHE A 60 -36.22 -11.81 46.15
C PHE A 60 -36.92 -12.47 44.93
N SER A 61 -37.92 -11.79 44.37
CA SER A 61 -38.60 -12.24 43.16
C SER A 61 -37.70 -12.08 41.94
N ARG A 62 -37.56 -13.14 41.14
CA ARG A 62 -36.80 -13.14 39.88
C ARG A 62 -37.67 -12.88 38.65
N GLN A 63 -38.99 -12.75 38.85
CA GLN A 63 -39.94 -12.62 37.75
C GLN A 63 -39.78 -11.27 37.05
N GLY A 64 -39.53 -11.30 35.73
CA GLY A 64 -39.32 -10.09 34.92
C GLY A 64 -37.89 -9.54 34.94
N LEU A 65 -36.94 -10.23 35.62
CA LEU A 65 -35.54 -9.85 35.63
C LEU A 65 -34.74 -10.63 34.58
N ILE A 66 -33.78 -9.97 33.95
CA ILE A 66 -32.70 -10.61 33.20
C ILE A 66 -31.49 -10.81 34.10
N TYR A 67 -30.62 -11.77 33.77
CA TYR A 67 -29.46 -12.07 34.60
C TYR A 67 -28.19 -12.33 33.80
N LEU A 68 -27.04 -12.02 34.42
CA LEU A 68 -25.71 -12.39 33.98
C LEU A 68 -25.05 -13.23 35.07
N GLN A 69 -24.51 -14.39 34.71
CA GLN A 69 -23.83 -15.30 35.64
C GLN A 69 -22.35 -15.46 35.26
N ARG A 70 -21.47 -15.44 36.27
CA ARG A 70 -20.03 -15.74 36.15
C ARG A 70 -19.63 -16.77 37.19
N GLU A 71 -18.78 -17.70 36.80
CA GLU A 71 -18.19 -18.65 37.75
C GLU A 71 -17.05 -18.00 38.53
N LEU A 72 -16.91 -18.41 39.78
CA LEU A 72 -15.78 -18.05 40.64
C LEU A 72 -14.81 -19.23 40.60
N VAL A 73 -13.65 -19.03 39.97
CA VAL A 73 -12.64 -20.08 39.80
C VAL A 73 -11.36 -19.71 40.52
N GLN A 74 -10.71 -20.69 41.14
CA GLN A 74 -9.39 -20.56 41.74
C GLN A 74 -8.35 -21.23 40.85
N GLY A 75 -7.34 -20.46 40.43
CA GLY A 75 -6.27 -20.93 39.54
C GLY A 75 -6.34 -20.28 38.15
N LYS A 76 -5.38 -20.59 37.27
CA LYS A 76 -5.40 -20.22 35.84
C LYS A 76 -5.03 -21.45 35.01
N GLY A 77 -5.82 -21.78 33.99
CA GLY A 77 -5.49 -22.85 33.03
C GLY A 77 -6.08 -24.21 33.40
N ILE A 78 -5.27 -25.28 33.42
CA ILE A 78 -5.76 -26.68 33.48
C ILE A 78 -6.18 -27.10 34.92
N GLU A 79 -5.79 -26.34 35.95
CA GLU A 79 -6.14 -26.58 37.36
C GLU A 79 -7.08 -25.50 37.90
N GLU A 80 -8.26 -25.34 37.31
CA GLU A 80 -9.31 -24.46 37.83
C GLU A 80 -10.19 -25.21 38.85
N VAL A 81 -10.20 -24.73 40.09
CA VAL A 81 -11.09 -25.23 41.15
C VAL A 81 -12.31 -24.30 41.23
N PRO A 82 -13.53 -24.77 40.92
CA PRO A 82 -14.73 -23.94 41.00
C PRO A 82 -15.12 -23.70 42.46
N LEU A 83 -15.12 -22.44 42.87
CA LEU A 83 -15.50 -21.97 44.21
C LEU A 83 -16.98 -21.61 44.32
N GLY A 84 -17.66 -21.36 43.20
CA GLY A 84 -19.07 -20.96 43.18
C GLY A 84 -19.43 -20.17 41.93
N SER A 85 -20.51 -19.40 42.01
CA SER A 85 -20.90 -18.48 40.94
C SER A 85 -21.57 -17.24 41.49
N ILE A 86 -21.34 -16.11 40.84
CA ILE A 86 -22.06 -14.86 41.05
C ILE A 86 -23.08 -14.66 39.93
N THR A 87 -24.31 -14.33 40.30
CA THR A 87 -25.40 -14.02 39.38
C THR A 87 -25.92 -12.62 39.69
N ILE A 88 -25.97 -11.76 38.69
CA ILE A 88 -26.47 -10.40 38.82
C ILE A 88 -27.77 -10.28 38.04
N TYR A 89 -28.77 -9.62 38.62
CA TYR A 89 -30.12 -9.45 38.08
C TYR A 89 -30.45 -7.98 37.82
N SER A 90 -31.11 -7.71 36.70
CA SER A 90 -31.50 -6.37 36.26
C SER A 90 -32.91 -6.36 35.65
N GLU A 91 -33.58 -5.21 35.63
CA GLU A 91 -34.91 -5.03 35.06
C GLU A 91 -34.89 -4.95 33.52
N LEU A 92 -35.95 -5.44 32.87
CA LEU A 92 -36.06 -5.49 31.41
C LEU A 92 -36.28 -4.08 30.83
N GLY A 93 -35.31 -3.55 30.08
CA GLY A 93 -35.40 -2.24 29.40
C GLY A 93 -34.38 -1.19 29.88
N SER A 94 -33.65 -1.45 30.96
CA SER A 94 -32.51 -0.63 31.38
C SER A 94 -31.24 -1.12 30.68
N SER A 95 -30.94 -0.61 29.50
CA SER A 95 -29.63 -0.82 28.84
C SER A 95 -28.46 -0.16 29.58
N SER A 96 -28.75 0.57 30.67
CA SER A 96 -27.85 1.33 31.54
C SER A 96 -27.52 0.63 32.88
N SER A 97 -27.92 -0.65 33.05
CA SER A 97 -27.87 -1.35 34.35
C SER A 97 -26.50 -1.83 34.80
N PHE A 98 -25.49 -1.70 33.95
CA PHE A 98 -24.09 -1.85 34.32
C PHE A 98 -23.33 -0.66 33.76
N ASN A 99 -22.83 0.22 34.63
CA ASN A 99 -21.70 1.03 34.22
C ASN A 99 -20.48 0.10 34.24
N GLU A 100 -20.20 -0.57 33.12
CA GLU A 100 -19.09 -1.52 32.99
C GLU A 100 -17.72 -0.88 33.32
N ASN A 101 -17.67 0.45 33.43
CA ASN A 101 -16.45 1.23 33.65
C ASN A 101 -16.23 1.68 35.11
N TYR A 102 -17.15 1.42 36.05
CA TYR A 102 -16.94 1.82 37.45
C TYR A 102 -16.05 0.83 38.20
N ILE A 103 -14.89 1.30 38.66
CA ILE A 103 -13.94 0.55 39.48
C ILE A 103 -13.69 1.35 40.77
N PRO A 104 -14.02 0.82 41.97
CA PRO A 104 -13.83 1.56 43.21
C PRO A 104 -12.34 1.88 43.42
N PRO A 105 -11.99 3.08 43.92
CA PRO A 105 -10.60 3.40 44.22
C PRO A 105 -10.08 2.52 45.37
N LEU A 106 -8.80 2.15 45.31
CA LEU A 106 -8.18 1.25 46.29
C LEU A 106 -8.33 1.76 47.74
N SER A 107 -8.38 3.08 47.94
CA SER A 107 -8.54 3.73 49.25
C SER A 107 -9.82 3.35 50.00
N MET A 108 -10.89 2.96 49.30
CA MET A 108 -12.13 2.48 49.95
C MET A 108 -11.90 1.22 50.80
N PHE A 109 -10.83 0.48 50.53
CA PHE A 109 -10.48 -0.75 51.23
C PHE A 109 -9.40 -0.55 52.31
N GLU A 110 -8.90 0.67 52.54
CA GLU A 110 -7.87 0.95 53.57
C GLU A 110 -8.34 0.62 54.99
N SER A 111 -9.66 0.63 55.21
CA SER A 111 -10.27 0.23 56.48
C SER A 111 -10.22 -1.28 56.76
N PHE A 112 -9.84 -2.09 55.76
CA PHE A 112 -9.74 -3.54 55.90
C PHE A 112 -8.46 -3.93 56.64
N SER A 113 -8.31 -5.21 57.00
CA SER A 113 -7.06 -5.66 57.59
C SER A 113 -5.90 -5.48 56.60
N GLU A 114 -4.69 -5.25 57.12
CA GLU A 114 -3.49 -5.07 56.29
C GLU A 114 -3.25 -6.23 55.32
N THR A 115 -3.65 -7.45 55.70
CA THR A 115 -3.53 -8.65 54.85
C THR A 115 -4.54 -8.64 53.70
N ASP A 116 -5.79 -8.26 53.98
CA ASP A 116 -6.87 -8.24 53.00
C ASP A 116 -6.66 -7.09 52.00
N PHE A 117 -6.28 -5.91 52.50
CA PHE A 117 -5.96 -4.75 51.68
C PHE A 117 -4.82 -5.03 50.69
N ASN A 118 -3.72 -5.63 51.15
CA ASN A 118 -2.59 -5.98 50.29
C ASN A 118 -2.98 -7.02 49.21
N SER A 119 -3.90 -7.93 49.52
CA SER A 119 -4.39 -8.91 48.55
C SER A 119 -5.28 -8.26 47.48
N ILE A 120 -6.16 -7.33 47.89
CA ILE A 120 -6.97 -6.52 46.96
C ILE A 120 -6.06 -5.65 46.08
N LYS A 121 -5.03 -5.04 46.66
CA LYS A 121 -4.02 -4.27 45.92
C LYS A 121 -3.34 -5.08 44.82
N GLN A 122 -2.95 -6.33 45.10
CA GLN A 122 -2.36 -7.22 44.09
C GLN A 122 -3.33 -7.54 42.94
N ILE A 123 -4.64 -7.63 43.21
CA ILE A 123 -5.66 -7.82 42.18
C ILE A 123 -5.71 -6.58 41.25
N TYR A 124 -5.64 -5.38 41.83
CA TYR A 124 -5.60 -4.12 41.07
C TYR A 124 -4.36 -4.04 40.18
N GLU A 125 -3.19 -4.37 40.73
CA GLU A 125 -1.92 -4.42 39.98
C GLU A 125 -1.95 -5.45 38.84
N GLN A 126 -2.50 -6.65 39.09
CA GLN A 126 -2.59 -7.71 38.09
C GLN A 126 -3.49 -7.34 36.91
N LEU A 127 -4.56 -6.60 37.17
CA LEU A 127 -5.54 -6.20 36.17
C LEU A 127 -5.19 -4.85 35.50
N ASP A 128 -4.02 -4.30 35.78
CA ASP A 128 -3.58 -2.96 35.35
C ASP A 128 -4.60 -1.85 35.71
N LEU A 129 -5.33 -2.06 36.81
CA LEU A 129 -6.31 -1.11 37.35
C LEU A 129 -5.61 -0.07 38.22
N ASN A 130 -4.46 0.41 37.75
CA ASN A 130 -3.51 1.29 38.43
C ASN A 130 -4.08 2.71 38.68
N THR A 131 -5.24 2.78 39.34
CA THR A 131 -5.77 3.87 40.17
C THR A 131 -4.85 4.19 41.36
N SER A 132 -3.74 3.47 41.52
CA SER A 132 -2.65 3.70 42.46
C SER A 132 -1.99 5.07 42.26
N SER A 133 -2.51 6.14 42.88
CA SER A 133 -1.73 7.29 43.40
C SER A 133 -2.57 8.49 43.83
N LEU A 134 -3.86 8.53 43.50
CA LEU A 134 -4.69 9.66 43.91
C LEU A 134 -5.01 9.52 45.40
N ASN A 135 -4.16 10.13 46.23
CA ASN A 135 -4.37 10.32 47.67
C ASN A 135 -5.60 11.19 47.90
N PHE A 136 -6.79 10.65 47.65
CA PHE A 136 -8.06 11.27 47.98
C PHE A 136 -8.25 11.25 49.50
N THR A 137 -8.69 12.39 50.02
CA THR A 137 -9.12 12.54 51.40
C THR A 137 -10.46 11.83 51.60
N SER A 138 -10.80 11.49 52.85
CA SER A 138 -12.10 10.90 53.17
C SER A 138 -13.28 11.76 52.68
N GLN A 139 -13.15 13.09 52.77
CA GLN A 139 -14.17 14.03 52.28
C GLN A 139 -14.35 13.95 50.75
N GLU A 140 -13.28 13.78 49.98
CA GLU A 140 -13.36 13.62 48.52
C GLU A 140 -13.95 12.27 48.13
N LEU A 141 -13.63 11.20 48.86
CA LEU A 141 -14.20 9.87 48.62
C LEU A 141 -15.70 9.84 48.92
N ASP A 142 -16.13 10.43 50.04
CA ASP A 142 -17.54 10.59 50.37
C ASP A 142 -18.28 11.41 49.32
N TRP A 143 -17.64 12.47 48.82
CA TRP A 143 -18.19 13.31 47.77
C TRP A 143 -18.32 12.55 46.44
N ILE A 144 -17.29 11.81 46.02
CA ILE A 144 -17.32 10.97 44.82
C ILE A 144 -18.46 9.94 44.90
N ALA A 145 -18.62 9.29 46.06
CA ALA A 145 -19.67 8.32 46.28
C ALA A 145 -21.09 8.92 46.22
N GLN A 146 -21.24 10.19 46.62
CA GLN A 146 -22.52 10.92 46.58
C GLN A 146 -22.81 11.58 45.22
N ASN A 147 -21.79 11.79 44.38
CA ASN A 147 -21.88 12.48 43.10
C ASN A 147 -21.36 11.59 41.96
N PRO A 148 -22.05 10.49 41.64
CA PRO A 148 -21.58 9.53 40.64
C PRO A 148 -21.67 10.07 39.20
N VAL A 149 -22.44 11.15 38.99
CA VAL A 149 -22.60 11.84 37.71
C VAL A 149 -22.32 13.32 37.92
N ILE A 150 -21.40 13.88 37.14
CA ILE A 150 -21.02 15.28 37.17
C ILE A 150 -21.39 15.88 35.81
N ARG A 151 -22.31 16.84 35.83
CA ARG A 151 -22.72 17.57 34.62
C ARG A 151 -21.66 18.59 34.24
N VAL A 152 -21.23 18.56 32.98
CA VAL A 152 -20.17 19.42 32.44
C VAL A 152 -20.76 20.30 31.34
N GLY A 153 -20.63 21.62 31.50
CA GLY A 153 -20.86 22.57 30.41
C GLY A 153 -19.79 22.44 29.33
N ILE A 154 -20.20 22.52 28.07
CA ILE A 154 -19.34 22.32 26.89
C ILE A 154 -19.57 23.42 25.86
N ASP A 155 -18.70 23.51 24.86
CA ASP A 155 -18.96 24.23 23.62
C ASP A 155 -19.38 23.24 22.52
N PRO A 156 -20.63 23.27 22.01
CA PRO A 156 -21.09 22.31 21.01
C PRO A 156 -20.43 22.47 19.62
N ALA A 157 -19.72 23.57 19.35
CA ALA A 157 -19.24 23.95 18.03
C ALA A 157 -17.72 24.24 17.96
N ALA A 158 -16.92 23.62 18.82
CA ALA A 158 -15.48 23.89 18.96
C ALA A 158 -14.57 22.68 18.61
N LEU A 159 -14.97 21.84 17.64
CA LEU A 159 -14.13 20.73 17.19
C LEU A 159 -12.80 21.26 16.61
N PRO A 160 -11.66 20.60 16.89
CA PRO A 160 -11.51 19.27 17.51
C PRO A 160 -11.40 19.28 19.04
N TYR A 161 -11.52 20.42 19.72
CA TYR A 161 -11.44 20.45 21.18
C TYR A 161 -12.64 19.74 21.78
N GLU A 162 -13.83 20.20 21.40
CA GLU A 162 -15.09 19.63 21.84
C GLU A 162 -16.22 20.02 20.91
N GLY A 163 -17.21 19.15 20.75
CA GLY A 163 -18.40 19.48 20.00
C GLY A 163 -19.35 18.30 19.89
N ILE A 164 -20.48 18.54 19.26
CA ILE A 164 -21.50 17.52 19.02
C ILE A 164 -21.51 17.18 17.54
N GLN A 165 -21.22 15.92 17.21
CA GLN A 165 -21.27 15.42 15.83
C GLN A 165 -21.97 14.06 15.81
N ASP A 166 -23.02 13.96 14.99
CA ASP A 166 -23.93 12.79 14.91
C ASP A 166 -24.67 12.48 16.21
N GLY A 167 -24.94 13.50 17.04
CA GLY A 167 -25.63 13.35 18.33
C GLY A 167 -24.74 12.84 19.47
N GLU A 168 -23.44 12.69 19.23
CA GLU A 168 -22.46 12.27 20.23
C GLU A 168 -21.50 13.42 20.57
N PHE A 169 -21.10 13.49 21.84
CA PHE A 169 -20.05 14.39 22.28
C PHE A 169 -18.68 13.86 21.87
N LYS A 170 -17.95 14.66 21.11
CA LYS A 170 -16.69 14.30 20.47
C LYS A 170 -15.66 15.40 20.67
N GLY A 171 -14.38 15.04 20.56
CA GLY A 171 -13.25 15.96 20.66
C GLY A 171 -12.25 15.52 21.73
N ILE A 172 -11.16 16.27 21.81
CA ILE A 172 -10.10 16.08 22.80
C ILE A 172 -10.65 16.11 24.22
N ILE A 173 -11.56 17.04 24.53
CA ILE A 173 -12.18 17.15 25.86
C ILE A 173 -13.06 15.94 26.17
N ALA A 174 -13.79 15.39 25.19
CA ALA A 174 -14.57 14.17 25.37
C ALA A 174 -13.69 12.98 25.78
N ASP A 175 -12.56 12.80 25.09
CA ASP A 175 -11.57 11.77 25.42
C ASP A 175 -10.91 11.99 26.79
N VAL A 176 -10.63 13.25 27.15
CA VAL A 176 -10.11 13.60 28.47
C VAL A 176 -11.12 13.31 29.58
N LEU A 177 -12.39 13.68 29.40
CA LEU A 177 -13.46 13.38 30.37
C LEU A 177 -13.69 11.88 30.53
N SER A 178 -13.58 11.12 29.44
CA SER A 178 -13.62 9.64 29.48
C SER A 178 -12.45 9.08 30.30
N GLU A 179 -11.23 9.59 30.08
CA GLU A 179 -10.06 9.19 30.86
C GLU A 179 -10.19 9.58 32.34
N MET A 180 -10.67 10.79 32.64
CA MET A 180 -10.96 11.23 34.01
C MET A 180 -12.02 10.35 34.67
N SER A 181 -13.04 9.92 33.92
CA SER A 181 -14.09 9.02 34.42
C SER A 181 -13.49 7.69 34.84
N ASN A 182 -12.59 7.11 34.01
CA ASN A 182 -11.90 5.86 34.32
C ASN A 182 -10.98 5.98 35.54
N ILE A 183 -10.38 7.15 35.76
CA ILE A 183 -9.45 7.41 36.88
C ILE A 183 -10.21 7.60 38.21
N VAL A 184 -11.29 8.38 38.20
CA VAL A 184 -11.99 8.80 39.43
C VAL A 184 -13.16 7.86 39.79
N GLY A 185 -13.75 7.19 38.79
CA GLY A 185 -14.97 6.39 38.96
C GLY A 185 -16.25 7.24 38.99
N VAL A 186 -16.25 8.44 38.42
CA VAL A 186 -17.47 9.24 38.22
C VAL A 186 -17.74 9.38 36.73
N GLN A 187 -19.00 9.53 36.34
CA GLN A 187 -19.36 9.84 34.96
C GLN A 187 -19.38 11.35 34.76
N PHE A 188 -18.49 11.87 33.93
CA PHE A 188 -18.59 13.26 33.46
C PHE A 188 -19.54 13.33 32.27
N GLU A 189 -20.73 13.87 32.48
CA GLU A 189 -21.79 13.91 31.48
C GLU A 189 -21.87 15.31 30.84
N PRO A 190 -21.63 15.43 29.52
CA PRO A 190 -21.74 16.71 28.82
C PRO A 190 -23.20 17.16 28.75
N VAL A 191 -23.44 18.44 28.99
CA VAL A 191 -24.77 19.05 28.87
C VAL A 191 -24.95 19.60 27.47
N PHE A 192 -25.84 18.98 26.70
CA PHE A 192 -26.09 19.38 25.32
C PHE A 192 -26.90 20.66 25.27
N VAL A 193 -26.33 21.67 24.62
CA VAL A 193 -26.94 22.98 24.38
C VAL A 193 -26.72 23.40 22.92
N ASP A 194 -27.47 24.40 22.46
CA ASP A 194 -27.40 24.86 21.07
C ASP A 194 -26.17 25.74 20.78
N SER A 195 -25.57 26.36 21.81
CA SER A 195 -24.43 27.27 21.63
C SER A 195 -23.64 27.49 22.91
N TRP A 196 -22.40 27.98 22.79
CA TRP A 196 -21.60 28.47 23.92
C TRP A 196 -22.35 29.49 24.79
N GLN A 197 -23.14 30.39 24.18
CA GLN A 197 -23.92 31.39 24.92
C GLN A 197 -24.96 30.73 25.85
N ALA A 198 -25.58 29.63 25.42
CA ALA A 198 -26.49 28.87 26.27
C ALA A 198 -25.74 28.21 27.45
N THR A 199 -24.51 27.73 27.24
CA THR A 199 -23.65 27.27 28.35
C THR A 199 -23.40 28.39 29.36
N ILE A 200 -23.08 29.60 28.90
CA ILE A 200 -22.89 30.77 29.78
C ILE A 200 -24.15 31.08 30.60
N GLU A 201 -25.34 31.06 29.99
CA GLU A 201 -26.62 31.30 30.69
C GLU A 201 -26.85 30.29 31.83
N MET A 202 -26.51 29.02 31.62
CA MET A 202 -26.61 27.98 32.65
C MET A 202 -25.59 28.18 33.79
N LEU A 203 -24.39 28.68 33.47
CA LEU A 203 -23.36 29.00 34.47
C LEU A 203 -23.76 30.20 35.32
N ASP A 204 -24.33 31.25 34.71
CA ASP A 204 -24.86 32.43 35.41
C ASP A 204 -26.03 32.05 36.33
N ALA A 205 -26.85 31.09 35.91
CA ALA A 205 -27.90 30.49 36.73
C ALA A 205 -27.38 29.50 37.81
N ARG A 206 -26.08 29.20 37.82
CA ARG A 206 -25.41 28.22 38.70
C ARG A 206 -25.99 26.81 38.62
N GLU A 207 -26.47 26.42 37.44
CA GLU A 207 -27.02 25.08 37.19
C GLU A 207 -25.94 24.03 36.91
N LEU A 208 -24.70 24.46 36.70
CA LEU A 208 -23.55 23.63 36.36
C LEU A 208 -22.39 23.87 37.34
N GLY A 209 -21.94 22.81 38.01
CA GLY A 209 -20.77 22.85 38.90
C GLY A 209 -19.43 22.86 38.15
N MET A 210 -19.43 22.48 36.86
CA MET A 210 -18.23 22.31 36.04
C MET A 210 -18.47 22.74 34.58
N VAL A 211 -17.47 23.33 33.94
CA VAL A 211 -17.47 23.68 32.50
C VAL A 211 -16.08 23.53 31.88
N SER A 212 -16.01 23.07 30.64
CA SER A 212 -14.80 23.15 29.81
C SER A 212 -14.65 24.55 29.21
N ALA A 213 -13.52 25.21 29.44
CA ALA A 213 -13.24 26.52 28.86
C ALA A 213 -11.74 26.84 28.87
N ALA A 214 -11.31 27.75 27.99
CA ALA A 214 -9.95 28.28 28.01
C ALA A 214 -9.64 29.03 29.32
N ALA A 215 -8.44 28.85 29.87
CA ALA A 215 -7.98 29.62 31.03
C ALA A 215 -8.00 31.14 30.78
N GLU A 216 -7.79 31.53 29.52
CA GLU A 216 -7.79 32.91 29.06
C GLU A 216 -9.21 33.47 28.90
N ASN A 217 -10.26 32.65 29.06
CA ASN A 217 -11.63 33.08 28.88
C ASN A 217 -12.09 34.00 30.02
N LYS A 218 -12.35 35.28 29.68
CA LYS A 218 -12.82 36.31 30.60
C LYS A 218 -14.35 36.39 30.71
N SER A 219 -15.10 35.61 29.92
CA SER A 219 -16.57 35.61 29.95
C SER A 219 -17.14 34.85 31.14
N LEU A 220 -16.36 33.98 31.77
CA LEU A 220 -16.77 33.28 32.98
C LEU A 220 -16.82 34.24 34.16
N ASN A 221 -17.95 34.26 34.87
CA ASN A 221 -18.09 35.05 36.10
C ASN A 221 -17.00 34.65 37.12
N PHE A 222 -16.60 35.57 37.99
CA PHE A 222 -15.56 35.37 39.02
C PHE A 222 -15.90 34.26 40.03
N ASP A 223 -17.01 33.56 39.87
CA ASP A 223 -17.49 32.46 40.73
C ASP A 223 -16.84 31.10 40.40
N TYR A 224 -16.11 30.97 39.29
CA TYR A 224 -15.44 29.73 38.90
C TYR A 224 -13.91 29.81 39.08
N THR A 225 -13.29 28.64 39.28
CA THR A 225 -11.82 28.50 39.38
C THR A 225 -11.33 27.51 38.32
N PRO A 226 -10.33 27.90 37.50
CA PRO A 226 -9.74 27.00 36.51
C PRO A 226 -8.90 25.92 37.20
N SER A 227 -8.93 24.73 36.61
CA SER A 227 -7.98 23.65 36.89
C SER A 227 -6.64 23.92 36.20
N GLU A 228 -5.73 22.94 36.28
CA GLU A 228 -4.55 22.90 35.41
C GLU A 228 -4.96 22.75 33.94
N SER A 229 -4.17 23.36 33.04
CA SER A 229 -4.37 23.24 31.61
C SER A 229 -4.16 21.81 31.11
N LEU A 230 -5.07 21.38 30.25
CA LEU A 230 -5.02 20.06 29.63
C LEU A 230 -3.93 20.02 28.56
N PHE A 231 -3.84 21.09 27.78
CA PHE A 231 -2.83 21.37 26.78
C PHE A 231 -2.84 22.88 26.47
N THR A 232 -1.90 23.31 25.64
CA THR A 232 -1.81 24.69 25.17
C THR A 232 -1.66 24.67 23.66
N ASP A 233 -2.49 25.44 22.98
CA ASP A 233 -2.44 25.65 21.54
C ASP A 233 -2.16 27.13 21.25
N GLN A 234 -1.50 27.38 20.13
CA GLN A 234 -1.09 28.71 19.71
C GLN A 234 -2.09 29.26 18.70
N LEU A 235 -2.41 30.55 18.77
CA LEU A 235 -3.15 31.20 17.69
C LEU A 235 -2.26 31.36 16.45
N ALA A 236 -2.87 31.20 15.29
CA ALA A 236 -2.24 31.32 14.01
C ALA A 236 -3.16 32.04 13.03
N VAL A 237 -2.54 32.64 12.01
CA VAL A 237 -3.25 33.28 10.91
C VAL A 237 -3.19 32.33 9.72
N VAL A 238 -4.34 32.04 9.13
CA VAL A 238 -4.49 31.29 7.89
C VAL A 238 -4.72 32.26 6.74
N GLY A 239 -4.09 31.99 5.61
CA GLY A 239 -4.25 32.73 4.37
C GLY A 239 -4.03 31.83 3.15
N HIS A 240 -4.22 32.39 1.96
CA HIS A 240 -3.98 31.74 0.68
C HIS A 240 -2.49 31.63 0.35
N ILE A 241 -2.06 30.47 -0.15
CA ILE A 241 -0.65 30.21 -0.49
C ILE A 241 -0.07 31.17 -1.53
N GLU A 242 -0.90 31.72 -2.41
CA GLU A 242 -0.47 32.63 -3.48
C GLU A 242 -0.34 34.09 -3.04
N GLN A 243 -0.85 34.45 -1.85
CA GLN A 243 -0.82 35.82 -1.34
C GLN A 243 0.43 36.06 -0.47
N ASN A 244 0.99 37.28 -0.58
CA ASN A 244 2.11 37.71 0.25
C ASN A 244 1.61 38.57 1.41
N TYR A 245 1.54 37.95 2.59
CA TYR A 245 0.98 38.57 3.80
C TYR A 245 1.96 39.42 4.61
N GLY A 246 3.25 39.46 4.25
CA GLY A 246 4.27 40.10 5.08
C GLY A 246 4.60 39.30 6.35
N ARG A 247 4.86 39.97 7.47
CA ARG A 247 5.15 39.34 8.77
C ARG A 247 4.31 40.01 9.86
N GLY A 248 3.58 39.22 10.64
CA GLY A 248 2.74 39.75 11.71
C GLY A 248 1.37 40.19 11.24
N LEU A 249 0.43 40.30 12.19
CA LEU A 249 -0.85 40.95 11.97
C LEU A 249 -0.72 42.43 11.55
N ASN A 250 0.40 43.08 11.88
CA ASN A 250 0.68 44.47 11.49
C ASN A 250 0.73 44.67 9.96
N SER A 251 1.04 43.64 9.17
CA SER A 251 1.02 43.74 7.70
C SER A 251 -0.35 43.46 7.08
N MET A 252 -1.38 43.19 7.90
CA MET A 252 -2.75 42.95 7.47
C MET A 252 -3.68 44.18 7.64
N SER A 253 -3.12 45.38 7.78
CA SER A 253 -3.93 46.61 7.87
C SER A 253 -4.84 46.77 6.65
N ASN A 254 -6.11 47.08 6.89
CA ASN A 254 -7.20 47.19 5.92
C ASN A 254 -7.57 45.87 5.20
N MET A 255 -7.04 44.73 5.63
CA MET A 255 -7.47 43.42 5.15
C MET A 255 -8.68 42.92 5.95
N ARG A 256 -9.54 42.15 5.28
CA ARG A 256 -10.71 41.50 5.89
C ARG A 256 -10.27 40.22 6.59
N VAL A 257 -10.14 40.26 7.91
CA VAL A 257 -9.66 39.11 8.69
C VAL A 257 -10.78 38.58 9.57
N GLY A 258 -11.10 37.30 9.42
CA GLY A 258 -12.12 36.64 10.21
C GLY A 258 -11.59 36.11 11.54
N LEU A 259 -12.46 36.10 12.55
CA LEU A 259 -12.24 35.41 13.83
C LEU A 259 -13.58 34.90 14.38
N GLN A 260 -13.54 33.94 15.30
CA GLN A 260 -14.77 33.42 15.93
C GLN A 260 -15.35 34.43 16.94
N TYR A 261 -16.65 34.67 16.82
CA TYR A 261 -17.44 35.47 17.75
C TYR A 261 -17.44 34.84 19.14
N GLY A 262 -17.15 35.63 20.17
CA GLY A 262 -17.16 35.16 21.56
C GLY A 262 -15.97 34.29 21.98
N ALA A 263 -14.99 34.05 21.10
CA ALA A 263 -13.77 33.34 21.48
C ALA A 263 -12.91 34.17 22.45
N SER A 264 -12.17 33.47 23.33
CA SER A 264 -11.48 34.06 24.48
C SER A 264 -10.49 35.19 24.12
N ASN A 265 -9.86 35.10 22.95
CA ASN A 265 -8.84 36.04 22.50
C ASN A 265 -9.37 37.15 21.58
N SER A 266 -10.59 37.03 21.03
CA SER A 266 -11.12 37.94 20.00
C SER A 266 -11.14 39.40 20.44
N PRO A 267 -11.65 39.76 21.65
CA PRO A 267 -11.67 41.16 22.09
C PRO A 267 -10.28 41.79 22.18
N SER A 268 -9.29 41.03 22.66
CA SER A 268 -7.92 41.54 22.84
C SER A 268 -7.18 41.72 21.52
N LEU A 269 -7.47 40.86 20.52
CA LEU A 269 -6.93 41.01 19.16
C LEU A 269 -7.51 42.23 18.45
N MET A 270 -8.82 42.44 18.56
CA MET A 270 -9.49 43.59 17.95
C MET A 270 -9.01 44.92 18.55
N GLU A 271 -8.80 44.96 19.86
CA GLU A 271 -8.25 46.14 20.54
C GLU A 271 -6.79 46.42 20.15
N ALA A 272 -5.97 45.37 20.02
CA ALA A 272 -4.55 45.50 19.69
C ALA A 272 -4.28 45.90 18.22
N TYR A 273 -5.18 45.54 17.29
CA TYR A 273 -5.04 45.80 15.86
C TYR A 273 -6.31 46.44 15.26
N PRO A 274 -6.61 47.71 15.60
CA PRO A 274 -7.83 48.38 15.16
C PRO A 274 -7.85 48.72 13.66
N GLU A 275 -6.71 48.65 12.99
CA GLU A 275 -6.56 48.93 11.55
C GLU A 275 -6.95 47.74 10.66
N ILE A 276 -7.27 46.57 11.24
CA ILE A 276 -7.74 45.38 10.52
C ILE A 276 -9.27 45.43 10.41
N ASP A 277 -9.83 45.08 9.24
CA ASP A 277 -11.28 44.97 9.05
C ASP A 277 -11.76 43.61 9.60
N TRP A 278 -12.06 43.57 10.90
CA TRP A 278 -12.42 42.34 11.60
C TRP A 278 -13.83 41.86 11.23
N VAL A 279 -13.93 40.57 10.89
CA VAL A 279 -15.19 39.89 10.60
C VAL A 279 -15.45 38.82 11.68
N GLU A 280 -16.37 39.10 12.59
CA GLU A 280 -16.78 38.12 13.61
C GLU A 280 -17.73 37.07 13.02
N LEU A 281 -17.41 35.79 13.23
CA LEU A 281 -18.10 34.66 12.61
C LEU A 281 -18.58 33.64 13.63
N LYS A 282 -19.66 32.92 13.31
CA LYS A 282 -20.29 31.98 14.24
C LYS A 282 -19.49 30.69 14.49
N SER A 283 -18.67 30.28 13.53
CA SER A 283 -17.78 29.12 13.66
C SER A 283 -16.55 29.26 12.77
N SER A 284 -15.50 28.53 13.15
CA SER A 284 -14.24 28.48 12.42
C SER A 284 -14.36 27.83 11.05
N GLU A 285 -15.28 26.88 10.91
CA GLU A 285 -15.58 26.22 9.64
C GLU A 285 -16.13 27.23 8.62
N VAL A 286 -17.08 28.08 9.04
CA VAL A 286 -17.62 29.15 8.19
C VAL A 286 -16.52 30.15 7.80
N GLY A 287 -15.64 30.49 8.74
CA GLY A 287 -14.54 31.42 8.47
C GLY A 287 -13.52 30.90 7.48
N LEU A 288 -13.11 29.64 7.61
CA LEU A 288 -12.18 29.02 6.69
C LEU A 288 -12.80 28.76 5.31
N ASP A 289 -14.11 28.47 5.21
CA ASP A 289 -14.83 28.39 3.93
C ASP A 289 -14.89 29.76 3.22
N LEU A 290 -15.21 30.84 3.95
CA LEU A 290 -15.20 32.21 3.40
C LEU A 290 -13.80 32.63 2.95
N LEU A 291 -12.77 32.29 3.72
CA LEU A 291 -11.38 32.49 3.32
C LEU A 291 -11.09 31.72 2.04
N ASN A 292 -11.41 30.42 1.96
CA ASN A 292 -11.20 29.60 0.77
C ASN A 292 -11.87 30.17 -0.49
N ARG A 293 -13.04 30.81 -0.35
CA ARG A 293 -13.75 31.49 -1.45
C ARG A 293 -13.18 32.85 -1.84
N GLY A 294 -12.20 33.36 -1.09
CA GLY A 294 -11.61 34.69 -1.30
C GLY A 294 -12.49 35.84 -0.79
N GLU A 295 -13.45 35.56 0.10
CA GLU A 295 -14.29 36.58 0.73
C GLU A 295 -13.64 37.21 1.96
N LEU A 296 -12.64 36.52 2.52
CA LEU A 296 -11.72 37.02 3.55
C LEU A 296 -10.29 36.95 3.03
N ASP A 297 -9.45 37.84 3.54
CA ASP A 297 -8.01 37.86 3.25
C ASP A 297 -7.24 36.96 4.23
N GLY A 298 -7.74 36.80 5.45
CA GLY A 298 -7.18 35.88 6.45
C GLY A 298 -8.21 35.41 7.47
N TYR A 299 -7.86 34.36 8.21
CA TYR A 299 -8.66 33.84 9.32
C TYR A 299 -7.76 33.51 10.52
N ILE A 300 -8.20 33.84 11.74
CA ILE A 300 -7.43 33.58 12.96
C ILE A 300 -8.12 32.51 13.79
N ASP A 301 -7.36 31.47 14.13
CA ASP A 301 -7.75 30.48 15.12
C ASP A 301 -6.52 29.76 15.67
N THR A 302 -6.73 28.82 16.57
CA THR A 302 -5.75 27.91 17.12
C THR A 302 -5.23 26.93 16.06
N THR A 303 -3.98 26.49 16.19
CA THR A 303 -3.38 25.61 15.18
C THR A 303 -4.09 24.25 15.06
N TYR A 304 -4.68 23.72 16.13
CA TYR A 304 -5.39 22.44 16.06
C TYR A 304 -6.72 22.58 15.33
N VAL A 305 -7.50 23.64 15.59
CA VAL A 305 -8.75 23.92 14.87
C VAL A 305 -8.49 24.13 13.39
N ILE A 306 -7.48 24.95 13.06
CA ILE A 306 -7.05 25.17 11.66
C ILE A 306 -6.74 23.84 10.99
N ASN A 307 -5.79 23.08 11.52
CA ASN A 307 -5.34 21.84 10.88
C ASN A 307 -6.47 20.81 10.76
N TYR A 308 -7.35 20.72 11.77
CA TYR A 308 -8.50 19.83 11.72
C TYR A 308 -9.45 20.20 10.57
N ILE A 309 -9.87 21.46 10.47
CA ILE A 309 -10.82 21.91 9.44
C ILE A 309 -10.20 21.86 8.04
N LEU A 310 -8.93 22.27 7.88
CA LEU A 310 -8.22 22.19 6.59
C LEU A 310 -8.15 20.73 6.10
N ASN A 311 -7.88 19.78 7.00
CA ASN A 311 -7.81 18.36 6.66
C ASN A 311 -9.19 17.78 6.37
N GLU A 312 -10.19 18.05 7.20
CA GLU A 312 -11.55 17.54 7.05
C GLU A 312 -12.19 18.01 5.74
N ASN A 313 -12.02 19.29 5.39
CA ASN A 313 -12.56 19.88 4.17
C ASN A 313 -11.63 19.78 2.95
N SER A 314 -10.43 19.19 3.12
CA SER A 314 -9.42 19.06 2.05
C SER A 314 -9.02 20.40 1.40
N TYR A 315 -8.96 21.48 2.17
CA TYR A 315 -8.48 22.78 1.69
C TYR A 315 -6.96 22.70 1.45
N ARG A 316 -6.53 22.85 0.19
CA ARG A 316 -5.11 22.73 -0.21
C ARG A 316 -4.42 24.07 -0.43
N ASP A 317 -5.21 25.10 -0.73
CA ASP A 317 -4.69 26.42 -1.08
C ASP A 317 -4.56 27.34 0.14
N LEU A 318 -4.99 26.86 1.32
CA LEU A 318 -4.88 27.56 2.60
C LEU A 318 -3.68 27.06 3.40
N ILE A 319 -2.89 27.99 3.93
CA ILE A 319 -1.72 27.72 4.76
C ILE A 319 -1.70 28.61 5.99
N ILE A 320 -1.00 28.15 7.04
CA ILE A 320 -0.67 29.01 8.18
C ILE A 320 0.42 29.98 7.72
N VAL A 321 0.08 31.26 7.65
CA VAL A 321 0.96 32.34 7.19
C VAL A 321 1.73 33.00 8.33
N ASP A 322 1.19 32.93 9.55
CA ASP A 322 1.86 33.40 10.75
C ASP A 322 1.38 32.70 12.02
N ARG A 323 2.19 32.75 13.08
CA ARG A 323 1.86 32.24 14.42
C ARG A 323 1.99 33.36 15.44
N LEU A 324 0.93 33.58 16.21
CA LEU A 324 0.81 34.67 17.18
C LEU A 324 1.39 34.25 18.54
N SER A 325 1.79 35.21 19.36
CA SER A 325 2.24 34.92 20.74
C SER A 325 1.10 34.48 21.67
N ASN A 326 -0.15 34.75 21.28
CA ASN A 326 -1.34 34.39 22.03
C ASN A 326 -1.58 32.88 21.99
N THR A 327 -2.02 32.34 23.13
CA THR A 327 -2.34 30.93 23.29
C THR A 327 -3.77 30.75 23.77
N VAL A 328 -4.28 29.54 23.57
CA VAL A 328 -5.51 29.03 24.17
C VAL A 328 -5.14 27.81 24.98
N SER A 329 -5.50 27.82 26.26
CA SER A 329 -5.18 26.74 27.18
C SER A 329 -6.48 26.16 27.75
N PRO A 330 -7.06 25.11 27.13
CA PRO A 330 -8.26 24.48 27.65
C PRO A 330 -8.06 23.94 29.07
N THR A 331 -9.02 24.24 29.94
CA THR A 331 -9.07 23.81 31.36
C THR A 331 -10.50 23.40 31.72
N PHE A 332 -10.65 22.77 32.88
CA PHE A 332 -11.96 22.64 33.51
C PHE A 332 -12.12 23.69 34.60
N HIS A 333 -13.21 24.44 34.53
CA HIS A 333 -13.58 25.41 35.53
C HIS A 333 -14.61 24.80 36.47
N THR A 334 -14.39 24.95 37.78
CA THR A 334 -15.30 24.43 38.81
C THR A 334 -15.81 25.56 39.70
N LEU A 335 -17.04 25.43 40.19
CA LEU A 335 -17.67 26.45 41.01
C LEU A 335 -16.92 26.63 42.34
N LYS A 336 -16.62 27.87 42.74
CA LYS A 336 -15.85 28.18 43.97
C LYS A 336 -16.52 27.67 45.25
N SER A 337 -17.85 27.55 45.26
CA SER A 337 -18.60 26.95 46.36
C SER A 337 -18.48 25.42 46.44
N GLU A 338 -17.87 24.78 45.44
CA GLU A 338 -17.63 23.33 45.38
C GLU A 338 -16.13 23.00 45.36
N PRO A 339 -15.37 23.33 46.43
CA PRO A 339 -13.92 23.12 46.47
C PRO A 339 -13.53 21.64 46.41
N VAL A 340 -14.41 20.73 46.85
CA VAL A 340 -14.17 19.28 46.79
C VAL A 340 -14.18 18.80 45.34
N LEU A 341 -15.15 19.25 44.52
CA LEU A 341 -15.18 18.98 43.07
C LEU A 341 -13.90 19.49 42.40
N GLY A 342 -13.51 20.74 42.67
CA GLY A 342 -12.28 21.32 42.12
C GLY A 342 -11.02 20.52 42.47
N SER A 343 -10.93 20.00 43.70
CA SER A 343 -9.82 19.14 44.13
C SER A 343 -9.84 17.78 43.42
N VAL A 344 -11.02 17.16 43.29
CA VAL A 344 -11.19 15.88 42.57
C VAL A 344 -10.80 16.02 41.10
N VAL A 345 -11.29 17.06 40.41
CA VAL A 345 -10.95 17.37 39.01
C VAL A 345 -9.45 17.61 38.85
N SER A 346 -8.83 18.40 39.73
CA SER A 346 -7.39 18.66 39.68
C SER A 346 -6.56 17.40 39.86
N LYS A 347 -6.96 16.51 40.78
CA LYS A 347 -6.33 15.21 40.99
C LYS A 347 -6.49 14.32 39.75
N ALA A 348 -7.69 14.26 39.18
CA ALA A 348 -7.96 13.49 37.96
C ALA A 348 -7.04 13.91 36.79
N ILE A 349 -6.94 15.22 36.52
CA ILE A 349 -6.11 15.77 35.43
C ILE A 349 -4.62 15.45 35.62
N ARG A 350 -4.13 15.46 36.87
CA ARG A 350 -2.73 15.13 37.20
C ARG A 350 -2.43 13.64 37.04
N ALA A 351 -3.40 12.77 37.27
CA ALA A 351 -3.25 11.33 37.07
C ALA A 351 -3.15 10.94 35.60
N ILE A 352 -3.69 11.75 34.67
CA ILE A 352 -3.50 11.52 33.24
C ILE A 352 -2.04 11.76 32.88
N SER A 353 -1.33 10.69 32.54
CA SER A 353 0.08 10.78 32.13
C SER A 353 0.27 11.69 30.92
N SER A 354 1.42 12.38 30.83
CA SER A 354 1.73 13.24 29.67
C SER A 354 1.72 12.47 28.35
N SER A 355 2.12 11.19 28.35
CA SER A 355 2.04 10.29 27.18
C SER A 355 0.60 10.10 26.72
N LYS A 356 -0.33 9.85 27.67
CA LYS A 356 -1.75 9.69 27.38
C LYS A 356 -2.39 10.99 26.89
N LYS A 357 -2.06 12.15 27.51
CA LYS A 357 -2.50 13.47 27.01
C LYS A 357 -2.07 13.68 25.57
N GLN A 358 -0.80 13.40 25.25
CA GLN A 358 -0.28 13.52 23.89
C GLN A 358 -0.96 12.53 22.92
N GLN A 359 -1.23 11.30 23.36
CA GLN A 359 -1.95 10.32 22.55
C GLN A 359 -3.35 10.81 22.17
N ILE A 360 -4.11 11.34 23.14
CA ILE A 360 -5.44 11.91 22.90
C ILE A 360 -5.34 13.02 21.85
N ILE A 361 -4.45 14.00 22.06
CA ILE A 361 -4.26 15.12 21.13
C ILE A 361 -3.90 14.62 19.72
N ASN A 362 -2.98 13.66 19.61
CA ASN A 362 -2.52 13.13 18.33
C ASN A 362 -3.63 12.39 17.56
N ASN A 363 -4.58 11.75 18.25
CA ASN A 363 -5.72 11.09 17.60
C ASN A 363 -6.58 12.10 16.83
N TRP A 364 -6.74 13.30 17.39
CA TRP A 364 -7.50 14.38 16.77
C TRP A 364 -6.69 15.20 15.76
N ALA A 365 -5.38 15.35 15.99
CA ALA A 365 -4.47 16.06 15.06
C ALA A 365 -4.11 15.25 13.80
N THR A 366 -4.22 13.92 13.86
CA THR A 366 -3.76 12.99 12.82
C THR A 366 -4.90 12.15 12.28
N ASN A 367 -6.09 12.73 12.06
CA ASN A 367 -7.11 12.04 11.27
C ASN A 367 -6.49 11.71 9.93
N ARG A 368 -6.04 10.45 9.83
CA ARG A 368 -5.35 9.91 8.67
C ARG A 368 -6.30 10.19 7.53
N VAL A 369 -5.82 10.97 6.57
CA VAL A 369 -6.20 10.77 5.19
C VAL A 369 -6.00 9.27 4.99
N ILE A 370 -7.07 8.49 5.08
CA ILE A 370 -7.15 7.28 4.29
C ILE A 370 -7.12 7.87 2.90
N GLU A 371 -5.90 8.07 2.38
CA GLU A 371 -5.71 8.38 0.98
C GLU A 371 -6.44 7.23 0.32
N LYS A 372 -7.62 7.52 -0.25
CA LYS A 372 -8.13 6.69 -1.33
C LYS A 372 -6.96 6.64 -2.28
N LEU A 373 -6.25 5.52 -2.27
CA LEU A 373 -5.05 5.32 -3.06
C LEU A 373 -5.41 5.81 -4.45
N ASP A 374 -4.75 6.87 -4.89
CA ASP A 374 -4.99 7.40 -6.22
C ASP A 374 -4.44 6.36 -7.20
N TYR A 375 -5.33 5.44 -7.59
CA TYR A 375 -4.99 4.33 -8.45
C TYR A 375 -4.60 4.82 -9.86
N THR A 376 -4.67 6.12 -10.15
CA THR A 376 -4.21 6.70 -11.42
C THR A 376 -2.77 6.30 -11.74
N ILE A 377 -1.84 6.43 -10.78
CA ILE A 377 -0.43 6.05 -11.00
C ILE A 377 -0.31 4.54 -11.20
N LEU A 378 -1.05 3.73 -10.42
CA LEU A 378 -1.05 2.28 -10.55
C LEU A 378 -1.56 1.85 -11.94
N PHE A 379 -2.69 2.40 -12.40
CA PHE A 379 -3.24 2.13 -13.74
C PHE A 379 -2.32 2.62 -14.86
N LEU A 380 -1.61 3.74 -14.67
CA LEU A 380 -0.65 4.25 -15.65
C LEU A 380 0.58 3.34 -15.75
N VAL A 381 1.13 2.88 -14.61
CA VAL A 381 2.24 1.92 -14.57
C VAL A 381 1.84 0.57 -15.13
N VAL A 382 0.66 0.05 -14.75
CA VAL A 382 0.14 -1.22 -15.27
C VAL A 382 -0.15 -1.11 -16.77
N GLY A 383 -0.76 -0.01 -17.22
CA GLY A 383 -1.05 0.27 -18.61
C GLY A 383 0.23 0.41 -19.45
N PHE A 384 1.22 1.15 -18.96
CA PHE A 384 2.53 1.26 -19.60
C PHE A 384 3.26 -0.07 -19.64
N SER A 385 3.25 -0.84 -18.55
CA SER A 385 3.84 -2.19 -18.51
C SER A 385 3.16 -3.14 -19.49
N ALA A 386 1.83 -3.09 -19.59
CA ALA A 386 1.06 -3.89 -20.55
C ALA A 386 1.38 -3.47 -22.00
N LEU A 387 1.53 -2.17 -22.27
CA LEU A 387 1.94 -1.65 -23.58
C LEU A 387 3.34 -2.15 -23.96
N VAL A 388 4.31 -2.06 -23.05
CA VAL A 388 5.67 -2.55 -23.27
C VAL A 388 5.67 -4.06 -23.53
N LEU A 389 4.92 -4.84 -22.74
CA LEU A 389 4.77 -6.28 -22.95
C LEU A 389 4.10 -6.60 -24.29
N ALA A 390 3.10 -5.84 -24.71
CA ALA A 390 2.46 -6.00 -26.00
C ALA A 390 3.44 -5.72 -27.16
N ILE A 391 4.23 -4.64 -27.06
CA ILE A 391 5.26 -4.30 -28.05
C ILE A 391 6.33 -5.41 -28.13
N LEU A 392 6.81 -5.90 -26.98
CA LEU A 392 7.77 -7.00 -26.92
C LEU A 392 7.19 -8.28 -27.50
N PHE A 393 5.93 -8.60 -27.19
CA PHE A 393 5.24 -9.79 -27.72
C PHE A 393 5.06 -9.72 -29.24
N ILE A 394 4.61 -8.57 -29.77
CA ILE A 394 4.46 -8.34 -31.21
C ILE A 394 5.82 -8.43 -31.90
N SER A 395 6.86 -7.80 -31.34
CA SER A 395 8.21 -7.83 -31.89
C SER A 395 8.78 -9.25 -31.91
N ASN A 396 8.59 -10.02 -30.83
CA ASN A 396 9.03 -11.41 -30.75
C ASN A 396 8.28 -12.31 -31.76
N ARG A 397 6.97 -12.11 -31.95
CA ARG A 397 6.21 -12.80 -33.00
C ARG A 397 6.69 -12.45 -34.40
N ARG A 398 6.98 -11.17 -34.66
CA ARG A 398 7.54 -10.72 -35.95
C ARG A 398 8.92 -11.35 -36.20
N LEU A 399 9.81 -11.32 -35.21
CA LEU A 399 11.14 -11.92 -35.28
C LEU A 399 11.08 -13.42 -35.55
N LYS A 400 10.21 -14.17 -34.85
CA LYS A 400 10.03 -15.60 -35.09
C LYS A 400 9.53 -15.90 -36.50
N THR A 401 8.61 -15.08 -37.01
CA THR A 401 8.07 -15.26 -38.37
C THR A 401 9.15 -15.00 -39.42
N GLN A 402 9.98 -13.98 -39.21
CA GLN A 402 11.12 -13.68 -40.08
C GLN A 402 12.15 -14.81 -40.06
N MET A 403 12.51 -15.30 -38.87
CA MET A 403 13.46 -16.42 -38.73
C MET A 403 12.96 -17.71 -39.40
N LEU A 404 11.66 -18.00 -39.32
CA LEU A 404 11.09 -19.17 -40.00
C LEU A 404 11.12 -18.99 -41.52
N ALA A 405 10.76 -17.81 -42.03
CA ALA A 405 10.81 -17.53 -43.46
C ALA A 405 12.24 -17.62 -44.02
N THR A 406 13.24 -17.07 -43.31
CA THR A 406 14.64 -17.14 -43.71
C THR A 406 15.16 -18.57 -43.68
N ASN A 407 14.85 -19.33 -42.63
CA ASN A 407 15.29 -20.73 -42.51
C ASN A 407 14.66 -21.62 -43.59
N LEU A 408 13.39 -21.40 -43.95
CA LEU A 408 12.74 -22.12 -45.04
C LEU A 408 13.40 -21.80 -46.39
N ALA A 409 13.66 -20.52 -46.68
CA ALA A 409 14.36 -20.11 -47.90
C ALA A 409 15.79 -20.69 -47.97
N GLU A 410 16.51 -20.73 -46.84
CA GLU A 410 17.82 -21.38 -46.78
C GLU A 410 17.74 -22.89 -47.03
N LEU A 411 16.74 -23.57 -46.47
CA LEU A 411 16.55 -25.01 -46.69
C LEU A 411 16.21 -25.31 -48.16
N GLU A 412 15.31 -24.53 -48.78
CA GLU A 412 14.97 -24.65 -50.19
C GLU A 412 16.18 -24.38 -51.10
N ALA A 413 16.96 -23.35 -50.79
CA ALA A 413 18.20 -23.04 -51.52
C ALA A 413 19.24 -24.15 -51.38
N ARG A 414 19.40 -24.72 -50.17
CA ARG A 414 20.29 -25.87 -49.93
C ARG A 414 19.83 -27.11 -50.70
N GLN A 415 18.53 -27.42 -50.69
CA GLN A 415 17.98 -28.54 -51.45
C GLN A 415 18.18 -28.36 -52.95
N SER A 416 17.86 -27.19 -53.48
CA SER A 416 18.06 -26.87 -54.91
C SER A 416 19.53 -26.96 -55.30
N ARG A 417 20.44 -26.47 -54.45
CA ARG A 417 21.89 -26.57 -54.66
C ARG A 417 22.37 -28.02 -54.67
N ASN A 418 21.93 -28.83 -53.71
CA ASN A 418 22.32 -30.25 -53.65
C ASN A 418 21.79 -31.01 -54.88
N GLN A 419 20.54 -30.77 -55.29
CA GLN A 419 19.99 -31.36 -56.51
C GLN A 419 20.81 -31.02 -57.76
N LEU A 420 21.26 -29.77 -57.90
CA LEU A 420 22.12 -29.37 -59.02
C LEU A 420 23.45 -30.14 -59.02
N PHE A 421 24.13 -30.24 -57.87
CA PHE A 421 25.38 -30.99 -57.77
C PHE A 421 25.19 -32.50 -57.96
N ASP A 422 24.09 -33.07 -57.48
CA ASP A 422 23.75 -34.48 -57.70
C ASP A 422 23.51 -34.77 -59.19
N ILE A 423 22.78 -33.90 -59.90
CA ILE A 423 22.59 -33.99 -61.35
C ILE A 423 23.95 -33.92 -62.08
N LEU A 424 24.82 -32.99 -61.69
CA LEU A 424 26.16 -32.87 -62.27
C LEU A 424 27.01 -34.11 -62.00
N ASN A 425 26.97 -34.67 -60.79
CA ASN A 425 27.75 -35.85 -60.40
C ASN A 425 27.25 -37.17 -61.02
N THR A 426 25.97 -37.26 -61.36
CA THR A 426 25.38 -38.42 -62.05
C THR A 426 25.43 -38.29 -63.59
N SER A 427 25.77 -37.11 -64.10
CA SER A 427 25.92 -36.88 -65.54
C SER A 427 27.07 -37.71 -66.14
N SER A 428 26.83 -38.27 -67.33
CA SER A 428 27.83 -38.98 -68.13
C SER A 428 28.83 -38.06 -68.83
N ILE A 429 28.70 -36.74 -68.64
CA ILE A 429 29.57 -35.70 -69.22
C ILE A 429 30.48 -35.15 -68.13
N ALA A 430 31.77 -34.99 -68.41
CA ALA A 430 32.70 -34.35 -67.48
C ALA A 430 32.38 -32.86 -67.34
N ALA A 431 32.15 -32.38 -66.12
CA ALA A 431 31.84 -30.99 -65.81
C ALA A 431 32.83 -30.44 -64.79
N VAL A 432 33.41 -29.27 -65.08
CA VAL A 432 34.42 -28.61 -64.25
C VAL A 432 34.11 -27.12 -64.16
N ILE A 433 34.23 -26.54 -62.96
CA ILE A 433 34.17 -25.09 -62.76
C ILE A 433 35.58 -24.56 -62.50
N VAL A 434 35.98 -23.58 -63.28
CA VAL A 434 37.31 -22.96 -63.25
C VAL A 434 37.19 -21.49 -62.85
N GLN A 435 37.97 -21.08 -61.85
CA GLN A 435 38.00 -19.70 -61.36
C GLN A 435 39.46 -19.28 -61.20
N LYS A 436 39.83 -18.11 -61.76
CA LYS A 436 41.21 -17.59 -61.77
C LYS A 436 42.25 -18.63 -62.26
N GLY A 437 41.89 -19.37 -63.33
CA GLY A 437 42.76 -20.39 -63.94
C GLY A 437 42.89 -21.70 -63.17
N ARG A 438 42.13 -21.89 -62.09
CA ARG A 438 42.18 -23.09 -61.25
C ARG A 438 40.84 -23.80 -61.15
N ILE A 439 40.86 -25.13 -61.11
CA ILE A 439 39.67 -25.96 -60.95
C ILE A 439 39.16 -25.82 -59.51
N LYS A 440 37.89 -25.42 -59.36
CA LYS A 440 37.20 -25.24 -58.06
C LYS A 440 36.10 -26.27 -57.79
N TYR A 441 35.65 -26.97 -58.82
CA TYR A 441 34.72 -28.09 -58.73
C TYR A 441 34.94 -28.99 -59.95
N SER A 442 34.93 -30.29 -59.75
CA SER A 442 34.79 -31.29 -60.80
C SER A 442 33.73 -32.30 -60.38
N ASN A 443 32.95 -32.77 -61.34
CA ASN A 443 32.10 -33.93 -61.10
C ASN A 443 32.92 -35.22 -61.20
N LYS A 444 32.35 -36.33 -60.70
CA LYS A 444 33.00 -37.66 -60.74
C LYS A 444 33.45 -38.06 -62.15
N ARG A 445 32.65 -37.72 -63.17
CA ARG A 445 33.00 -38.05 -64.56
C ARG A 445 34.24 -37.30 -65.05
N ALA A 446 34.43 -36.05 -64.64
CA ALA A 446 35.64 -35.29 -64.96
C ALA A 446 36.88 -35.84 -64.23
N GLU A 447 36.73 -36.27 -62.99
CA GLU A 447 37.81 -36.95 -62.26
C GLU A 447 38.26 -38.21 -63.01
N GLU A 448 37.32 -39.06 -63.43
CA GLU A 448 37.60 -40.25 -64.23
C GLU A 448 38.18 -39.94 -65.62
N GLN A 449 37.64 -38.92 -66.30
CA GLN A 449 38.04 -38.60 -67.68
C GLN A 449 39.42 -37.94 -67.75
N PHE A 450 39.74 -37.04 -66.82
CA PHE A 450 41.02 -36.33 -66.82
C PHE A 450 42.06 -36.97 -65.89
N GLY A 451 41.68 -37.97 -65.09
CA GLY A 451 42.54 -38.59 -64.08
C GLY A 451 42.85 -37.63 -62.94
N LEU A 452 41.90 -36.77 -62.55
CA LEU A 452 42.15 -35.74 -61.54
C LEU A 452 41.97 -36.34 -60.14
N SER A 453 43.02 -36.30 -59.31
CA SER A 453 42.91 -36.45 -57.86
C SER A 453 42.85 -35.06 -57.23
N LEU A 454 41.67 -34.61 -56.81
CA LEU A 454 41.52 -33.35 -56.08
C LEU A 454 41.89 -33.55 -54.60
N ASP A 455 43.19 -33.54 -54.28
CA ASP A 455 43.63 -33.32 -52.89
C ASP A 455 43.81 -31.80 -52.63
N GLU A 456 43.25 -31.35 -51.52
CA GLU A 456 42.92 -29.96 -51.18
C GLU A 456 44.13 -29.03 -50.96
N ASP A 457 44.14 -27.89 -51.65
CA ASP A 457 44.00 -26.53 -51.08
C ASP A 457 44.40 -25.47 -52.12
N ASP A 458 45.31 -25.83 -53.04
CA ASP A 458 45.75 -24.91 -54.10
C ASP A 458 44.91 -25.04 -55.39
N GLY A 459 44.32 -26.19 -55.68
CA GLY A 459 43.49 -26.40 -56.87
C GLY A 459 44.31 -26.58 -58.15
N TYR A 460 43.86 -27.48 -59.03
CA TYR A 460 44.60 -27.89 -60.22
C TYR A 460 44.60 -26.79 -61.28
N LEU A 461 45.76 -26.54 -61.89
CA LEU A 461 45.92 -25.51 -62.93
C LEU A 461 45.28 -26.01 -64.24
N ILE A 462 44.26 -25.30 -64.74
CA ILE A 462 43.49 -25.78 -65.89
C ILE A 462 44.32 -25.92 -67.17
N GLU A 463 45.40 -25.13 -67.28
CA GLU A 463 46.27 -25.09 -68.46
C GLU A 463 47.00 -26.40 -68.71
N LYS A 464 47.26 -27.19 -67.66
CA LYS A 464 47.92 -28.50 -67.77
C LYS A 464 47.07 -29.55 -68.50
N LEU A 465 45.76 -29.35 -68.60
CA LEU A 465 44.89 -30.28 -69.30
C LEU A 465 44.93 -30.11 -70.81
N TYR A 466 45.35 -28.96 -71.35
CA TYR A 466 45.34 -28.72 -72.80
C TYR A 466 46.63 -29.22 -73.44
N ALA A 467 46.51 -29.94 -74.57
CA ALA A 467 47.68 -30.39 -75.32
C ALA A 467 48.42 -29.25 -76.04
N ASP A 468 47.70 -28.18 -76.45
CA ASP A 468 48.26 -26.95 -77.02
C ASP A 468 47.83 -25.72 -76.21
N PRO A 469 48.77 -25.01 -75.55
CA PRO A 469 48.48 -23.78 -74.81
C PRO A 469 47.86 -22.67 -75.67
N ASN A 470 48.20 -22.58 -76.96
CA ASN A 470 47.67 -21.53 -77.84
C ASN A 470 46.19 -21.74 -78.16
N GLU A 471 45.76 -23.01 -78.25
CA GLU A 471 44.37 -23.35 -78.49
C GLU A 471 43.48 -22.94 -77.30
N ARG A 472 43.99 -23.09 -76.07
CA ARG A 472 43.32 -22.62 -74.85
C ARG A 472 43.11 -21.11 -74.87
N ASP A 473 44.14 -20.33 -75.20
CA ASP A 473 44.03 -18.87 -75.20
C ASP A 473 43.06 -18.37 -76.28
N LEU A 474 43.00 -19.05 -77.43
CA LEU A 474 42.01 -18.77 -78.45
C LEU A 474 40.58 -19.06 -77.98
N ILE A 475 40.37 -20.16 -77.25
CA ILE A 475 39.07 -20.50 -76.65
C ILE A 475 38.69 -19.49 -75.59
N TYR A 476 39.62 -19.14 -74.70
CA TYR A 476 39.39 -18.17 -73.62
C TYR A 476 39.02 -16.79 -74.17
N ASN A 477 39.78 -16.28 -75.15
CA ASN A 477 39.48 -14.99 -75.79
C ASN A 477 38.10 -15.00 -76.48
N LYS A 478 37.73 -16.13 -77.11
CA LYS A 478 36.40 -16.29 -77.71
C LYS A 478 35.30 -16.37 -76.64
N LEU A 479 35.54 -17.06 -75.54
CA LEU A 479 34.62 -17.14 -74.40
C LEU A 479 34.38 -15.76 -73.78
N VAL A 480 35.44 -14.96 -73.56
CA VAL A 480 35.33 -13.59 -73.02
C VAL A 480 34.55 -12.68 -73.96
N ARG A 481 34.72 -12.84 -75.28
CA ARG A 481 34.04 -12.01 -76.28
C ARG A 481 32.57 -12.40 -76.49
N ASP A 482 32.30 -13.71 -76.61
CA ASP A 482 31.01 -14.24 -77.06
C ASP A 482 30.16 -14.79 -75.90
N GLY A 483 30.69 -14.85 -74.67
CA GLY A 483 30.04 -15.36 -73.46
C GLY A 483 29.89 -16.89 -73.39
N ARG A 484 30.09 -17.58 -74.53
CA ARG A 484 30.06 -19.05 -74.64
C ARG A 484 30.88 -19.55 -75.83
N VAL A 485 31.36 -20.78 -75.73
CA VAL A 485 31.94 -21.54 -76.85
C VAL A 485 31.33 -22.94 -76.78
N VAL A 486 30.66 -23.39 -77.83
CA VAL A 486 29.90 -24.66 -77.79
C VAL A 486 30.41 -25.60 -78.87
N ASP A 487 30.37 -26.90 -78.59
CA ASP A 487 30.69 -28.00 -79.51
C ASP A 487 32.02 -27.86 -80.24
N ARG A 488 33.05 -27.43 -79.51
CA ARG A 488 34.41 -27.32 -80.06
C ARG A 488 35.22 -28.55 -79.73
N GLU A 489 35.79 -29.17 -80.75
CA GLU A 489 36.74 -30.25 -80.57
C GLU A 489 38.07 -29.70 -80.09
N VAL A 490 38.63 -30.29 -79.03
CA VAL A 490 39.90 -29.90 -78.42
C VAL A 490 40.66 -31.15 -78.02
N GLU A 491 41.98 -31.14 -78.16
CA GLU A 491 42.85 -32.21 -77.65
C GLU A 491 43.31 -31.91 -76.23
N PHE A 492 43.04 -32.85 -75.32
CA PHE A 492 43.44 -32.78 -73.92
C PHE A 492 44.47 -33.85 -73.58
N LEU A 493 45.19 -33.58 -72.49
CA LEU A 493 46.09 -34.50 -71.80
C LEU A 493 45.38 -35.01 -70.55
N ARG A 494 45.48 -36.33 -70.31
CA ARG A 494 45.20 -36.93 -69.00
C ARG A 494 46.43 -36.78 -68.10
N GLU A 495 46.27 -37.05 -66.81
CA GLU A 495 47.40 -37.02 -65.85
C GLU A 495 48.54 -37.98 -66.23
N ASP A 496 48.26 -39.05 -66.96
CA ASP A 496 49.25 -40.02 -67.47
C ASP A 496 49.91 -39.62 -68.82
N ASP A 497 49.79 -38.34 -69.21
CA ASP A 497 50.26 -37.77 -70.49
C ASP A 497 49.61 -38.37 -71.76
N THR A 498 48.56 -39.19 -71.62
CA THR A 498 47.83 -39.69 -72.78
C THR A 498 46.95 -38.60 -73.39
N ARG A 499 46.93 -38.53 -74.73
CA ARG A 499 46.10 -37.57 -75.47
C ARG A 499 44.75 -38.18 -75.81
N PHE A 500 43.70 -37.38 -75.65
CA PHE A 500 42.37 -37.74 -76.09
C PHE A 500 41.66 -36.52 -76.68
N THR A 501 40.76 -36.76 -77.63
CA THR A 501 39.97 -35.70 -78.24
C THR A 501 38.62 -35.62 -77.57
N ALA A 502 38.26 -34.43 -77.08
CA ALA A 502 36.97 -34.18 -76.47
C ALA A 502 36.17 -33.13 -77.24
N LEU A 503 34.85 -33.31 -77.26
CA LEU A 503 33.93 -32.26 -77.64
C LEU A 503 33.62 -31.42 -76.41
N CYS A 504 33.90 -30.12 -76.49
CA CYS A 504 33.90 -29.23 -75.36
C CYS A 504 33.01 -28.02 -75.53
N SER A 505 32.32 -27.69 -74.44
CA SER A 505 31.50 -26.50 -74.32
C SER A 505 31.90 -25.71 -73.07
N TYR A 506 31.99 -24.40 -73.23
CA TYR A 506 32.45 -23.44 -72.24
C TYR A 506 31.38 -22.38 -72.07
N PHE A 507 31.01 -22.13 -70.82
CA PHE A 507 30.02 -21.13 -70.45
C PHE A 507 30.59 -20.24 -69.37
N GLN A 508 30.41 -18.93 -69.51
CA GLN A 508 30.71 -18.01 -68.42
C GLN A 508 29.57 -18.07 -67.41
N ILE A 509 29.91 -18.37 -66.16
CA ILE A 509 28.98 -18.46 -65.05
C ILE A 509 29.46 -17.60 -63.88
N GLU A 510 28.56 -17.35 -62.93
CA GLU A 510 28.93 -16.78 -61.64
C GLU A 510 28.98 -17.92 -60.61
N TYR A 511 30.13 -18.10 -59.97
CA TYR A 511 30.31 -19.11 -58.93
C TYR A 511 30.90 -18.47 -57.69
N LYS A 512 30.19 -18.55 -56.56
CA LYS A 512 30.51 -17.85 -55.31
C LYS A 512 30.76 -16.35 -55.53
N GLU A 513 29.82 -15.68 -56.22
CA GLU A 513 29.81 -14.22 -56.47
C GLU A 513 31.03 -13.70 -57.24
N GLN A 514 31.69 -14.60 -57.99
CA GLN A 514 32.83 -14.25 -58.82
C GLN A 514 32.69 -14.90 -60.20
N PRO A 515 33.20 -14.23 -61.25
CA PRO A 515 33.16 -14.78 -62.60
C PRO A 515 33.99 -16.07 -62.66
N ALA A 516 33.37 -17.12 -63.16
CA ALA A 516 33.95 -18.44 -63.34
C ALA A 516 33.59 -19.00 -64.73
N THR A 517 34.32 -20.02 -65.15
CA THR A 517 34.05 -20.74 -66.40
C THR A 517 33.56 -22.14 -66.08
N LEU A 518 32.36 -22.48 -66.53
CA LEU A 518 31.86 -23.84 -66.55
C LEU A 518 32.30 -24.51 -67.85
N PHE A 519 33.00 -25.61 -67.72
CA PHE A 519 33.54 -26.41 -68.80
C PHE A 519 32.87 -27.78 -68.80
N TRP A 520 32.30 -28.15 -69.94
CA TRP A 520 31.79 -29.49 -70.20
C TRP A 520 32.67 -30.17 -71.23
N SER A 521 32.97 -31.44 -71.01
CA SER A 521 33.80 -32.24 -71.89
C SER A 521 33.20 -33.62 -72.08
N TYR A 522 33.12 -34.04 -73.33
CA TYR A 522 32.71 -35.37 -73.70
C TYR A 522 33.80 -36.01 -74.54
N ASP A 523 34.40 -37.08 -74.04
CA ASP A 523 35.44 -37.82 -74.75
C ASP A 523 34.84 -38.49 -76.01
N ILE A 524 35.23 -37.99 -77.18
CA ILE A 524 34.79 -38.50 -78.48
C ILE A 524 35.87 -39.34 -79.16
N SER A 525 36.94 -39.71 -78.45
CA SER A 525 38.08 -40.43 -79.04
C SER A 525 37.65 -41.78 -79.61
N GLU A 526 36.82 -42.52 -78.87
CA GLU A 526 36.26 -43.80 -79.33
C GLU A 526 35.32 -43.62 -80.52
N ILE A 527 34.45 -42.61 -80.47
CA ILE A 527 33.54 -42.25 -81.57
C ILE A 527 34.33 -41.87 -82.82
N LYS A 528 35.41 -41.08 -82.68
CA LYS A 528 36.29 -40.70 -83.78
C LYS A 528 37.03 -41.89 -84.36
N LYS A 529 37.52 -42.80 -83.51
CA LYS A 529 38.16 -44.03 -83.95
C LYS A 529 37.18 -44.89 -84.76
N LEU A 530 35.96 -45.07 -84.25
CA LEU A 530 34.89 -45.80 -84.94
C LEU A 530 34.50 -45.12 -86.26
N ASN A 531 34.40 -43.79 -86.30
CA ASN A 531 34.10 -43.04 -87.52
C ASN A 531 35.23 -43.13 -88.56
N ARG A 532 36.51 -43.17 -88.14
CA ARG A 532 37.64 -43.41 -89.05
C ARG A 532 37.62 -44.85 -89.58
N GLU A 533 37.38 -45.84 -88.71
CA GLU A 533 37.24 -47.24 -89.11
C GLU A 533 36.06 -47.45 -90.09
N LEU A 534 34.93 -46.80 -89.83
CA LEU A 534 33.77 -46.78 -90.72
C LEU A 534 34.08 -46.08 -92.04
N ALA A 535 34.75 -44.93 -92.03
CA ALA A 535 35.14 -44.20 -93.24
C ALA A 535 36.13 -45.01 -94.09
N ASP A 536 37.12 -45.66 -93.47
CA ASP A 536 38.06 -46.56 -94.13
C ASP A 536 37.38 -47.81 -94.68
N ALA A 537 36.43 -48.39 -93.94
CA ALA A 537 35.59 -49.50 -94.41
C ALA A 537 34.68 -49.08 -95.58
N TRP A 538 34.13 -47.86 -95.54
CA TRP A 538 33.34 -47.27 -96.63
C TRP A 538 34.18 -47.04 -97.88
N LEU A 539 35.39 -46.49 -97.73
CA LEU A 539 36.35 -46.27 -98.82
C LEU A 539 36.81 -47.59 -99.43
N ARG A 540 37.02 -48.65 -98.62
CA ARG A 540 37.28 -50.02 -99.11
C ARG A 540 36.09 -50.61 -99.87
N ARG A 541 34.86 -50.27 -99.49
CA ARG A 541 33.63 -50.74 -100.18
C ARG A 541 33.41 -49.99 -101.50
N ILE A 542 33.70 -48.69 -101.57
CA ILE A 542 33.64 -47.90 -102.82
C ILE A 542 34.67 -48.39 -103.85
N SER A 543 35.89 -48.75 -103.42
CA SER A 543 36.93 -49.22 -104.34
C SER A 543 36.63 -50.59 -104.97
N LEU A 544 35.75 -51.39 -104.36
CA LEU A 544 35.24 -52.67 -104.88
C LEU A 544 34.09 -52.52 -105.89
N ILE A 545 33.49 -51.32 -106.04
CA ILE A 545 32.28 -51.09 -106.87
C ILE A 545 32.61 -50.33 -108.19
N ARG A 546 33.88 -50.02 -108.49
CA ARG A 546 34.22 -49.52 -109.84
C ARG A 546 34.09 -50.65 -110.90
N PRO A 547 33.23 -50.52 -111.92
CA PRO A 547 33.22 -51.46 -113.03
C PRO A 547 34.45 -51.24 -113.92
N ARG A 548 35.21 -52.31 -114.17
CA ARG A 548 36.15 -52.40 -115.29
C ARG A 548 35.34 -52.32 -116.60
N VAL A 549 35.55 -51.30 -117.40
CA VAL A 549 35.20 -51.32 -118.83
C VAL A 549 36.50 -51.51 -119.64
N PRO A 550 36.55 -52.43 -120.62
CA PRO A 550 37.77 -52.90 -121.26
C PRO A 550 38.14 -52.13 -122.55
N SER A 551 39.45 -52.13 -122.85
CA SER A 551 40.17 -51.73 -124.08
C SER A 551 39.75 -50.43 -124.78
#